data_AF-A0A953DIT6-F1
#
_entry.id   AF-A0A953DIT6-F1
#
_cell.length_a   1.000
_cell.length_b   1.000
_cell.length_c   1.000
_cell.angle_alpha   90.00
_cell.angle_beta   90.00
_cell.angle_gamma   90.00
#
_symmetry.space_group_name_H-M   'P 1'
#
loop_
_entity.id
_entity.type
_entity.pdbx_description
1 polymer ?
#
loop_
_entity_poly.entity_id
_entity_poly.type
_entity_poly.pdbx_seq_one_letter_code
_entity_poly.pdbx_strand_id
1 'polypeptide(L)' 'VRLEDWPVMPVQYVGFLLQPFGFFDANPALDVPPQHLVNPNGHGGHCGT' A
#
# COMPACT_ATOMS: atom_id res chain seq x y z
N VAL A 1 -3.92 -7.67 -34.34
CA VAL A 1 -2.83 -6.67 -34.33
C VAL A 1 -3.47 -5.31 -34.47
N ARG A 2 -3.55 -4.54 -33.38
CA ARG A 2 -3.81 -3.10 -33.46
C ARG A 2 -2.45 -2.38 -33.46
N LEU A 3 -2.40 -1.15 -33.97
CA LEU A 3 -1.14 -0.41 -34.18
C LEU A 3 -0.47 0.05 -32.88
N GLU A 4 -1.09 -0.11 -31.71
CA GLU A 4 -0.58 0.41 -30.44
C GLU A 4 0.50 -0.47 -29.77
N ASP A 5 0.79 -1.66 -30.30
CA ASP A 5 1.75 -2.63 -29.73
C ASP A 5 3.17 -2.57 -30.34
N TRP A 6 3.47 -1.55 -31.14
CA TRP A 6 4.76 -1.41 -31.82
C TRP A 6 5.62 -0.28 -31.23
N PRO A 7 6.93 -0.48 -30.98
CA PRO A 7 7.73 -1.71 -31.13
C PRO A 7 7.66 -2.69 -29.95
N VAL A 8 7.07 -2.29 -28.81
CA VAL A 8 6.89 -3.16 -27.64
C VAL A 8 5.53 -2.89 -27.00
N MET A 9 4.75 -3.96 -26.81
CA MET A 9 3.50 -3.94 -26.06
C MET A 9 3.75 -3.56 -24.58
N PRO A 10 3.05 -2.55 -24.04
CA PRO A 10 3.09 -2.23 -22.61
C PRO A 10 2.44 -3.31 -21.76
N VAL A 11 2.98 -3.53 -20.55
CA VAL A 11 2.43 -4.49 -19.58
C VAL A 11 1.05 -4.05 -19.11
N GLN A 12 0.09 -4.96 -19.18
CA GLN A 12 -1.26 -4.76 -18.66
C GLN A 12 -1.40 -5.54 -17.34
N TYR A 13 -1.75 -4.84 -16.26
CA TYR A 13 -1.96 -5.43 -14.95
C TYR A 13 -3.44 -5.72 -14.74
N VAL A 14 -3.76 -6.96 -14.38
CA VAL A 14 -5.11 -7.40 -13.99
C VAL A 14 -5.00 -8.21 -12.70
N GLY A 15 -5.90 -7.95 -11.76
CA GLY A 15 -5.95 -8.66 -10.49
C GLY A 15 -7.27 -8.40 -9.75
N PHE A 16 -7.53 -9.20 -8.73
CA PHE A 16 -8.66 -9.03 -7.83
C PHE A 16 -8.17 -9.07 -6.38
N LEU A 17 -8.86 -8.36 -5.49
CA LEU A 17 -8.55 -8.33 -4.07
C LEU A 17 -9.62 -9.12 -3.31
N LEU A 18 -9.19 -10.03 -2.44
CA LEU A 18 -10.06 -10.69 -1.48
C LEU A 18 -9.87 -10.00 -0.13
N GLN A 19 -10.92 -9.33 0.35
CA GLN A 19 -10.89 -8.64 1.63
C GLN A 19 -11.64 -9.48 2.68
N PRO A 20 -11.05 -9.71 3.87
CA PRO A 20 -11.76 -10.37 4.96
C PRO A 20 -12.95 -9.50 5.43
N PHE A 21 -14.11 -10.11 5.62
CA PHE A 21 -15.30 -9.45 6.19
C PHE A 21 -15.74 -10.20 7.45
N GLY A 22 -15.73 -9.50 8.59
CA GLY A 22 -16.06 -10.10 9.90
C GLY A 22 -15.08 -11.16 10.39
N PHE A 23 -13.84 -11.18 9.88
CA PHE A 23 -12.80 -12.15 10.27
C PHE A 23 -12.00 -11.72 11.50
N PHE A 24 -11.77 -10.42 11.66
CA PHE A 24 -11.05 -9.86 12.81
C PHE A 24 -12.02 -9.06 13.69
N ASP A 25 -11.88 -9.19 15.02
CA ASP A 25 -12.66 -8.41 15.99
C ASP A 25 -12.27 -6.92 15.98
N ALA A 26 -11.07 -6.60 15.53
CA ALA A 26 -10.54 -5.24 15.39
C ALA A 26 -9.52 -5.16 14.23
N ASN A 27 -9.10 -3.95 13.86
CA ASN A 27 -8.14 -3.75 12.76
C ASN A 27 -6.81 -4.48 13.05
N PRO A 28 -6.38 -5.45 12.20
CA PRO A 28 -5.15 -6.21 12.42
C PRO A 28 -3.87 -5.38 12.31
N ALA A 29 -3.91 -4.17 11.72
CA ALA A 29 -2.74 -3.32 11.54
C ALA A 29 -2.53 -2.30 12.68
N LEU A 30 -3.31 -2.38 13.76
CA LEU A 30 -3.30 -1.36 14.82
C LEU A 30 -1.94 -1.24 15.54
N ASP A 31 -1.24 -2.36 15.73
CA ASP A 31 0.06 -2.39 16.41
C ASP A 31 1.25 -2.13 15.48
N VAL A 32 1.00 -1.85 14.20
CA VAL A 32 2.07 -1.61 13.21
C VAL A 32 2.59 -0.18 13.37
N PRO A 33 3.88 0.03 13.71
CA PRO A 33 4.42 1.37 13.88
C PRO A 33 4.42 2.12 12.53
N PRO A 34 4.04 3.41 12.51
CA PRO A 34 4.09 4.20 11.30
C PRO A 34 5.52 4.33 10.78
N GLN A 35 5.67 4.26 9.46
CA GLN A 35 6.97 4.25 8.78
C GLN A 35 7.86 5.45 9.15
N HIS A 36 7.25 6.61 9.42
CA HIS A 36 7.99 7.82 9.81
C HIS A 36 8.66 7.73 11.18
N LEU A 37 8.19 6.83 12.06
CA LEU A 37 8.82 6.59 13.37
C LEU A 37 10.01 5.62 13.28
N VAL A 38 10.09 4.83 12.20
CA VAL A 38 11.14 3.83 12.00
C VAL A 38 12.30 4.38 11.16
N ASN A 39 12.09 5.51 10.48
CA ASN A 39 13.13 6.19 9.70
C ASN A 39 14.00 7.08 10.62
N PRO A 40 15.30 6.81 10.77
CA PRO A 40 16.20 7.62 11.62
C PRO A 40 16.40 9.06 11.10
N ASN A 41 16.00 9.34 9.86
CA ASN A 41 16.02 10.68 9.24
C ASN A 41 14.63 11.36 9.25
N GLY A 42 13.61 10.72 9.81
CA GLY A 42 12.29 11.31 9.97
C GLY A 42 12.29 12.29 11.14
N HIS A 43 11.97 13.56 10.89
CA HIS A 43 11.66 14.50 11.97
C HIS A 43 10.38 14.03 12.70
N GLY A 44 10.55 13.20 13.73
CA GLY A 44 9.49 12.74 14.64
C GLY A 44 9.02 13.87 15.55
N GLY A 45 8.39 14.90 14.96
CA GLY A 45 7.78 16.01 15.67
C GLY A 45 6.52 15.55 16.40
N HIS A 46 6.63 15.34 17.71
CA HIS A 46 5.51 15.31 18.62
C HIS A 46 5.53 16.61 19.43
N CYS A 47 4.58 17.50 19.15
CA CYS A 47 4.20 18.62 20.01
C CYS A 47 2.69 18.49 20.22
N GLY A 48 2.26 18.40 21.48
CA GLY A 48 1.00 17.77 21.87
C GLY A 48 -0.29 18.42 21.36
N THR A 49 -1.31 17.58 21.14
CA THR A 49 -2.67 17.68 21.68
C THR A 49 -3.29 16.29 21.60
#